data_AF-A0A9N9PLS7-F1
#
_entry.id   AF-A0A9N9PLS7-F1
#
_cell.length_a   1.000
_cell.length_b   1.000
_cell.length_c   1.000
_cell.angle_alpha   90.00
_cell.angle_beta   90.00
_cell.angle_gamma   90.00
#
_symmetry.space_group_name_H-M   'P 1'
#
loop_
_entity.id
_entity.type
_entity.pdbx_description
1 polymer ?
#
loop_
_entity_poly.entity_id
_entity_poly.type
_entity_poly.pdbx_seq_one_letter_code
_entity_poly.pdbx_strand_id
1 'polypeptide(L)'
;EDTVVQLFYEKCQRFLADRFVEGTCPKCCYEDAREDQCDYCGQLLNSVELINPRCKTDNSTPITRKLNHMFLDLSKLQPNSILA
;
A
#
# COMPACT_ATOMS: atom_id res chain seq x y z
N GLU A 1 11.40 -14.57 1.50
CA GLU A 1 11.35 -13.31 2.27
C GLU A 1 11.85 -12.23 1.34
N ASP A 2 11.08 -11.18 1.17
CA ASP A 2 11.47 -10.06 0.31
C ASP A 2 11.33 -8.75 1.07
N THR A 3 12.22 -7.81 0.78
CA THR A 3 12.17 -6.46 1.35
C THR A 3 11.20 -5.60 0.55
N VAL A 4 10.18 -5.10 1.22
CA VAL A 4 9.20 -4.16 0.66
C VAL A 4 9.37 -2.77 1.29
N VAL A 5 8.92 -1.74 0.58
CA VAL A 5 8.84 -0.38 1.11
C VAL A 5 7.40 -0.10 1.49
N GLN A 6 7.19 0.36 2.72
CA GLN A 6 5.86 0.68 3.24
C GLN A 6 5.90 1.97 4.05
N LEU A 7 4.75 2.63 4.18
CA LEU A 7 4.61 3.82 4.99
C LEU A 7 4.63 3.48 6.49
N PHE A 8 5.42 4.25 7.22
CA PHE A 8 5.66 4.11 8.65
C PHE A 8 5.25 5.39 9.37
N TYR A 9 4.48 5.20 10.44
CA TYR A 9 4.04 6.29 11.30
C TYR A 9 4.98 6.42 12.50
N GLU A 10 5.75 7.50 12.52
CA GLU A 10 6.79 7.71 13.53
C GLU A 10 6.24 7.89 14.95
N LYS A 11 5.10 8.56 15.13
CA LYS A 11 4.59 8.83 16.48
C LYS A 11 4.13 7.56 17.21
N CYS A 12 3.56 6.59 16.49
CA CYS A 12 3.13 5.32 17.07
C CYS A 12 4.10 4.16 16.77
N GLN A 13 5.24 4.43 16.16
CA GLN A 13 6.27 3.44 15.80
C GLN A 13 5.71 2.19 15.11
N ARG A 14 4.83 2.38 14.12
CA ARG A 14 4.14 1.28 13.41
C ARG A 14 4.02 1.53 11.93
N PHE A 15 3.98 0.46 11.14
CA PHE A 15 3.62 0.52 9.72
C PHE A 15 2.11 0.79 9.57
N LEU A 16 1.76 1.56 8.55
CA LEU A 16 0.37 1.84 8.22
C LEU A 16 -0.14 0.76 7.27
N ALA A 17 -1.28 0.15 7.61
CA ALA A 17 -2.00 -0.70 6.66
C ALA A 17 -2.68 0.16 5.60
N ASP A 18 -2.86 -0.39 4.41
CA ASP A 18 -3.27 0.32 3.19
C ASP A 18 -4.56 1.13 3.38
N ARG A 19 -5.51 0.59 4.15
CA ARG A 19 -6.78 1.26 4.49
C ARG A 19 -6.64 2.59 5.24
N PHE A 20 -5.48 2.83 5.84
CA PHE A 20 -5.18 4.04 6.61
C PHE A 20 -4.32 5.03 5.82
N VAL A 21 -3.96 4.71 4.58
CA VAL A 21 -3.14 5.55 3.71
C VAL A 21 -4.02 6.16 2.63
N GLU A 22 -4.01 7.48 2.55
CA GLU A 22 -4.64 8.25 1.48
C GLU A 22 -3.68 9.32 0.99
N GLY A 23 -3.87 9.78 -0.24
CA GLY A 23 -3.06 10.83 -0.82
C GLY A 23 -3.59 11.25 -2.18
N THR A 24 -2.83 12.09 -2.86
CA THR A 24 -3.20 12.57 -4.19
C THR A 24 -2.79 11.57 -5.27
N CYS A 25 -3.74 11.20 -6.13
CA CYS A 25 -3.49 10.32 -7.27
C CYS A 25 -2.51 10.98 -8.25
N PRO A 26 -1.40 10.33 -8.62
CA PRO A 26 -0.42 10.89 -9.56
C PRO A 26 -0.95 11.01 -10.99
N LYS A 27 -2.04 10.30 -11.33
CA LYS A 27 -2.58 10.23 -12.70
C LYS A 27 -3.69 11.25 -12.97
N CYS A 28 -4.58 11.46 -12.01
CA CYS A 28 -5.79 12.28 -12.18
C CYS A 28 -5.94 13.39 -11.13
N CYS A 29 -4.96 13.52 -10.23
CA CYS A 29 -4.93 14.54 -9.18
C CYS A 29 -6.08 14.49 -8.16
N TYR A 30 -6.80 13.37 -8.08
CA TYR A 30 -7.79 13.15 -7.02
C TYR A 30 -7.10 13.09 -5.64
N GLU A 31 -7.47 13.97 -4.71
CA GLU A 31 -6.73 14.23 -3.45
C GLU A 31 -6.90 13.15 -2.37
N ASP A 32 -7.92 12.30 -2.51
CA ASP A 32 -8.30 11.26 -1.54
C ASP A 32 -8.15 9.85 -2.11
N ALA A 33 -7.17 9.67 -3.01
CA ALA A 33 -6.86 8.35 -3.56
C ALA A 33 -6.31 7.43 -2.47
N ARG A 34 -6.83 6.21 -2.43
CA ARG A 34 -6.36 5.16 -1.52
C ARG A 34 -5.10 4.52 -2.09
N GLU A 35 -4.29 3.95 -1.20
CA GLU A 35 -3.06 3.26 -1.59
C GLU A 35 -3.30 2.13 -2.61
N ASP A 36 -4.38 1.37 -2.49
CA ASP A 36 -4.65 0.21 -3.34
C ASP A 36 -5.24 0.60 -4.70
N GLN A 37 -6.14 1.59 -4.71
CA GLN A 37 -6.84 2.02 -5.90
C GLN A 37 -7.34 3.46 -5.78
N CYS A 38 -7.20 4.23 -6.86
CA CYS A 38 -7.86 5.52 -7.00
C CYS A 38 -9.35 5.33 -7.30
N ASP A 39 -10.23 5.80 -6.41
CA ASP A 39 -11.68 5.70 -6.58
C ASP A 39 -12.23 6.55 -7.75
N TYR A 40 -11.47 7.55 -8.22
CA TYR A 40 -11.89 8.41 -9.33
C TYR A 40 -11.56 7.83 -10.71
N CYS A 41 -10.33 7.38 -10.94
CA CYS A 41 -9.87 6.89 -12.25
C CYS A 41 -9.65 5.38 -12.32
N GLY A 42 -9.85 4.65 -11.22
CA GLY A 42 -9.71 3.19 -11.14
C GLY A 42 -8.28 2.66 -11.20
N GLN A 43 -7.27 3.55 -11.27
CA GLN A 43 -5.87 3.20 -11.31
C GLN A 43 -5.46 2.45 -10.04
N LEU A 44 -4.81 1.29 -10.20
CA LEU A 44 -4.13 0.61 -9.09
C LEU A 44 -2.89 1.41 -8.71
N LEU A 45 -2.71 1.60 -7.40
CA LEU A 45 -1.65 2.41 -6.83
C LEU A 45 -0.84 1.58 -5.82
N ASN A 46 0.27 2.16 -5.38
CA ASN A 46 1.00 1.70 -4.20
C ASN A 46 1.24 2.91 -3.25
N SER A 47 1.40 2.65 -1.96
CA SER A 47 1.74 3.63 -0.91
C SER A 47 2.75 4.69 -1.37
N VAL A 48 3.81 4.24 -2.04
CA VAL A 48 4.95 5.08 -2.43
C VAL A 48 4.69 5.94 -3.67
N GLU A 49 3.62 5.66 -4.42
CA GLU A 49 3.24 6.38 -5.64
C GLU A 49 2.29 7.55 -5.36
N LEU A 50 1.67 7.57 -4.18
CA LEU A 50 0.78 8.65 -3.77
C LEU A 50 1.57 9.96 -3.58
N ILE A 51 1.04 11.04 -4.12
CA ILE A 51 1.56 12.38 -3.86
C ILE A 51 0.99 12.84 -2.51
N ASN A 52 1.85 13.38 -1.63
CA ASN A 52 1.47 13.82 -0.28
C ASN A 52 0.67 12.75 0.50
N PRO A 53 1.23 11.55 0.72
CA PRO A 53 0.55 10.52 1.48
C PRO A 53 0.30 11.01 2.92
N ARG A 54 -0.84 10.63 3.48
CA ARG A 54 -1.26 10.97 4.84
C ARG A 54 -2.02 9.82 5.48
N CYS A 55 -1.97 9.78 6.80
CA CYS A 55 -2.76 8.85 7.59
C CYS A 55 -4.23 9.32 7.64
N LYS A 56 -5.17 8.48 7.18
CA LYS A 56 -6.61 8.77 7.19
C LYS A 56 -7.16 9.14 8.57
N THR A 57 -6.58 8.57 9.63
CA THR A 57 -7.11 8.70 10.99
C THR A 57 -6.74 10.03 11.64
N ASP A 58 -5.55 10.57 11.37
CA ASP A 58 -5.00 11.72 12.09
C ASP A 58 -4.30 12.76 11.19
N ASN A 59 -4.38 12.60 9.88
CA ASN A 59 -3.75 13.45 8.86
C ASN A 59 -2.23 13.63 9.02
N SER A 60 -1.57 12.77 9.79
CA SER A 60 -0.11 12.80 9.90
C SER A 60 0.56 12.35 8.59
N THR A 61 1.70 12.95 8.27
CA THR A 61 2.51 12.55 7.13
C THR A 61 3.42 11.37 7.53
N PRO A 62 3.22 10.17 6.96
CA PRO A 62 4.10 9.04 7.21
C PRO A 62 5.42 9.16 6.44
N ILE A 63 6.40 8.36 6.83
CA ILE A 63 7.69 8.22 6.14
C ILE A 63 7.79 6.85 5.47
N THR A 64 8.54 6.74 4.38
CA THR A 64 8.82 5.43 3.76
C THR A 64 9.89 4.67 4.53
N ARG A 65 9.64 3.41 4.88
CA ARG A 65 10.62 2.54 5.54
C ARG A 65 10.60 1.14 4.93
N LYS A 66 11.77 0.49 4.91
CA LYS A 66 11.91 -0.90 4.45
C LYS A 66 11.46 -1.88 5.54
N LEU A 67 10.71 -2.90 5.14
CA LEU A 67 10.25 -4.00 5.99
C LEU A 67 10.45 -5.32 5.25
N ASN A 68 10.83 -6.38 5.97
CA ASN A 68 10.92 -7.72 5.40
C ASN A 68 9.55 -8.40 5.52
N HIS A 69 9.00 -8.79 4.38
CA HIS A 69 7.77 -9.57 4.31
C HIS A 69 8.11 -11.04 4.08
N MET A 70 7.43 -11.90 4.84
CA MET A 70 7.40 -13.33 4.58
C MET A 70 6.25 -13.61 3.63
N PHE A 71 6.57 -14.03 2.41
CA PHE A 71 5.59 -14.44 1.42
C PHE A 71 5.41 -15.95 1.43
N LEU A 72 4.15 -16.38 1.40
CA LEU A 72 3.80 -17.78 1.19
C LEU A 72 3.76 -18.08 -0.31
N ASP A 73 4.58 -19.01 -0.77
CA ASP A 73 4.60 -19.43 -2.18
C ASP A 73 3.41 -20.37 -2.47
N LEU A 74 2.27 -19.76 -2.81
CA LEU A 74 1.05 -20.50 -3.13
C LEU A 74 1.22 -21.44 -4.33
N SER A 75 2.10 -21.11 -5.28
CA SER A 75 2.36 -21.94 -6.47
C SER A 75 2.91 -23.32 -6.11
N LYS A 76 3.70 -23.40 -5.02
CA LYS A 76 4.22 -24.68 -4.49
C LYS A 76 3.20 -25.45 -3.66
N LEU A 77 2.15 -24.78 -3.18
CA LEU A 77 1.13 -25.38 -2.33
C LEU A 77 -0.10 -25.83 -3.11
N GLN A 78 -0.29 -25.33 -4.32
CA GLN A 78 -1.33 -25.81 -5.21
C GLN A 78 -0.98 -27.24 -5.68
N PRO A 79 -1.78 -28.26 -5.32
CA PRO A 79 -1.72 -29.53 -6.04
C PRO A 79 -2.01 -29.21 -7.50
N ASN A 80 -1.33 -29.87 -8.45
CA ASN A 80 -1.60 -29.74 -9.88
C ASN A 80 -3.12 -29.86 -10.12
N SER A 81 -3.81 -28.73 -10.18
CA SER A 81 -5.19 -28.65 -10.59
C SER A 81 -5.16 -28.76 -12.11
N ILE A 82 -4.97 -29.99 -12.57
CA ILE A 82 -5.58 -30.43 -13.81
C ILE A 82 -7.07 -30.12 -13.63
N LEU A 83 -7.56 -29.20 -14.45
CA LEU A 83 -8.94 -28.92 -14.85
C LEU A 83 -9.14 -27.41 -14.98
N ALA A 84 -8.68 -26.89 -16.12
CA ALA A 84 -9.41 -25.88 -16.88
C ALA A 84 -9.86 -26.54 -18.17
#